data_AF-T1B3W2-F1
#
_entry.id   AF-T1B3W2-F1
#
_cell.length_a   1.000
_cell.length_b   1.000
_cell.length_c   1.000
_cell.angle_alpha   90.00
_cell.angle_beta   90.00
_cell.angle_gamma   90.00
#
_symmetry.space_group_name_H-M   'P 1'
#
loop_
_entity.id
_entity.type
_entity.pdbx_description
1 polymer ?
#
loop_
_entity_poly.entity_id
_entity_poly.type
_entity_poly.pdbx_seq_one_letter_code
_entity_poly.pdbx_strand_id
1 'polypeptide(L)' 'MSREAPYAGLDPERVLDAVDTAGHAPDGRLLALPSYENRVYQVGLDAGGFVVAKF' A
#
# COMPACT_ATOMS: atom_id res chain seq x y z
N MET A 1 2.02 20.66 -19.60
CA MET A 1 2.35 19.36 -18.98
C MET A 1 1.83 19.39 -17.56
N SER A 2 0.72 18.71 -17.27
CA SER A 2 0.26 18.51 -15.89
C SER A 2 1.29 17.65 -15.18
N ARG A 3 1.99 18.24 -14.20
CA ARG A 3 2.89 17.51 -13.32
C ARG A 3 2.00 16.81 -12.30
N GLU A 4 1.63 15.57 -12.57
CA GLU A 4 0.91 14.75 -11.61
C GLU A 4 1.72 14.68 -10.31
N ALA A 5 1.02 14.73 -9.17
CA ALA A 5 1.67 14.56 -7.89
C ALA A 5 2.26 13.15 -7.79
N PRO A 6 3.42 12.97 -7.16
CA PRO A 6 3.91 11.64 -6.81
C PRO A 6 2.80 10.83 -6.10
N TYR A 7 2.63 9.58 -6.53
CA TYR A 7 1.61 8.65 -6.01
C TYR A 7 0.14 9.05 -6.28
N ALA A 8 -0.14 9.97 -7.21
CA ALA A 8 -1.51 10.36 -7.54
C ALA A 8 -2.42 9.20 -7.97
N GLY A 9 -1.86 8.11 -8.52
CA GLY A 9 -2.60 6.89 -8.87
C GLY A 9 -2.43 5.74 -7.87
N LEU A 10 -1.94 5.98 -6.66
CA LEU A 10 -1.73 4.94 -5.65
C LEU A 10 -3.00 4.74 -4.82
N ASP A 11 -4.04 4.22 -5.46
CA ASP A 11 -5.32 3.88 -4.84
C ASP A 11 -5.23 2.58 -4.01
N PRO A 12 -6.15 2.34 -3.06
CA PRO A 12 -6.13 1.15 -2.20
C PRO A 12 -6.00 -0.18 -2.95
N GLU A 13 -6.72 -0.34 -4.07
CA GLU A 13 -6.65 -1.54 -4.92
C GLU A 13 -5.22 -1.76 -5.45
N ARG A 14 -4.58 -0.70 -5.96
CA ARG A 14 -3.21 -0.80 -6.48
C ARG A 14 -2.19 -1.13 -5.38
N VAL A 15 -2.43 -0.70 -4.14
CA VAL A 15 -1.58 -1.09 -3.00
C VAL A 15 -1.76 -2.57 -2.67
N LEU A 16 -3.00 -3.05 -2.60
CA LEU A 16 -3.30 -4.46 -2.32
C LEU A 16 -2.75 -5.38 -3.42
N ASP A 17 -2.94 -5.03 -4.69
CA ASP A 17 -2.40 -5.77 -5.84
C ASP A 17 -0.86 -5.82 -5.81
N ALA A 18 -0.20 -4.73 -5.42
CA ALA A 18 1.26 -4.69 -5.30
C ALA A 18 1.76 -5.61 -4.17
N VAL A 19 1.02 -5.70 -3.06
CA VAL A 19 1.33 -6.59 -1.93
C VAL A 19 1.11 -8.05 -2.32
N ASP A 20 0.02 -8.35 -3.04
CA ASP A 20 -0.27 -9.68 -3.60
C ASP A 20 0.83 -10.12 -4.59
N THR A 21 1.20 -9.25 -5.52
CA THR A 21 2.28 -9.48 -6.49
C THR A 21 3.63 -9.69 -5.80
N ALA A 22 3.85 -9.10 -4.63
CA ALA A 22 5.04 -9.29 -3.82
C ALA A 22 5.06 -10.62 -3.04
N GLY A 23 4.01 -11.45 -3.14
CA GLY A 23 3.92 -12.78 -2.53
C GLY A 23 3.27 -12.81 -1.14
N HIS A 24 2.53 -11.77 -0.77
CA HIS A 24 1.78 -11.71 0.48
C HIS A 24 0.28 -11.69 0.17
N ALA A 25 -0.55 -12.49 0.85
CA ALA A 25 -2.00 -12.48 0.63
C ALA A 25 -2.68 -11.42 1.53
N PRO A 26 -3.07 -10.24 1.00
CA PRO A 26 -3.67 -9.20 1.81
C PRO A 26 -5.15 -9.49 2.13
N ASP A 27 -5.59 -9.16 3.33
CA ASP A 27 -6.99 -9.37 3.78
C ASP A 27 -7.93 -8.17 3.48
N GLY A 28 -7.42 -7.18 2.75
CA GLY A 28 -8.14 -5.94 2.41
C GLY A 28 -8.06 -4.85 3.48
N ARG A 29 -7.52 -5.12 4.68
CA ARG A 29 -7.28 -4.05 5.68
C ARG A 29 -6.07 -3.22 5.27
N LEU A 30 -6.27 -1.92 5.17
CA LEU A 30 -5.24 -0.95 4.80
C LEU A 30 -5.26 0.25 5.75
N LEU A 31 -4.14 0.53 6.41
CA LEU A 31 -3.98 1.70 7.27
C LEU A 31 -2.81 2.55 6.76
N ALA A 32 -3.10 3.80 6.37
CA ALA A 32 -2.06 4.75 6.01
C ALA A 32 -1.26 5.17 7.26
N LEU A 33 0.06 5.10 7.17
CA LEU A 33 0.98 5.50 8.23
C LEU A 33 1.61 6.86 7.91
N PRO A 34 1.86 7.70 8.92
CA PRO A 34 2.51 8.99 8.69
C PRO A 34 3.93 8.79 8.16
N SER A 35 4.24 9.44 7.04
CA SER A 35 5.57 9.50 6.44
C SER A 35 5.72 10.82 5.67
N TYR A 36 6.91 11.39 5.67
CA TYR A 36 7.18 12.69 5.05
C TYR A 36 7.44 12.60 3.54
N GLU A 37 8.09 11.54 3.07
CA GLU A 37 8.51 11.41 1.67
C GLU A 37 7.76 10.31 0.90
N ASN A 38 7.46 9.19 1.57
CA ASN A 38 6.91 7.99 0.93
C ASN A 38 5.44 7.81 1.28
N ARG A 39 4.72 7.00 0.49
CA ARG A 39 3.41 6.50 0.91
C ARG A 39 3.60 5.17 1.62
N VAL A 40 3.28 5.16 2.91
CA VAL A 40 3.47 3.99 3.78
C VAL A 40 2.11 3.47 4.21
N TYR A 41 1.89 2.18 4.04
CA TYR A 41 0.67 1.50 4.47
C TYR A 41 1.01 0.29 5.32
N GLN A 42 0.27 0.11 6.40
CA GLN A 42 0.15 -1.17 7.06
C GLN A 42 -0.96 -1.96 6.36
N VAL A 43 -0.65 -3.18 5.91
CA VAL A 43 -1.55 -4.04 5.15
C VAL A 43 -1.79 -5.31 5.94
N GLY A 44 -3.05 -5.61 6.26
CA GLY A 44 -3.42 -6.85 6.94
C GLY A 44 -3.26 -8.07 6.02
N LEU A 45 -3.00 -9.24 6.59
CA LEU A 45 -2.82 -10.49 5.85
C LEU A 45 -3.85 -11.54 6.27
N ASP A 46 -4.23 -12.40 5.33
CA ASP A 46 -5.19 -13.49 5.57
C ASP A 46 -4.73 -14.47 6.65
N ALA A 47 -3.43 -14.77 6.71
CA ALA A 47 -2.83 -15.61 7.73
C ALA A 47 -2.76 -14.95 9.12
N GLY A 48 -3.27 -13.72 9.25
CA GLY A 48 -3.11 -12.87 10.41
C GLY A 48 -1.83 -12.02 10.36
N GLY A 49 -1.75 -11.04 11.25
CA GLY A 49 -0.65 -10.07 11.27
C GLY A 49 -0.78 -8.98 10.20
N PHE A 50 0.34 -8.37 9.85
CA PHE A 50 0.42 -7.32 8.84
C PHE A 50 1.84 -7.19 8.25
N VAL A 51 1.93 -6.57 7.07
CA VAL A 51 3.18 -6.05 6.48
C VAL A 51 3.14 -4.53 6.40
N VAL A 52 4.31 -3.91 6.26
CA VAL A 52 4.44 -2.47 6.01
C VAL A 52 4.95 -2.27 4.58
N ALA A 53 4.08 -1.76 3.71
CA ALA A 53 4.41 -1.44 2.34
C ALA A 53 4.84 0.03 2.23
N LYS A 54 5.95 0.30 1.52
CA LYS A 54 6.47 1.64 1.27
C LYS A 54 6.64 1.84 -0.24
N PHE A 55 6.06 2.92 -0.74
CA PHE A 55 6.13 3.35 -2.14
C PHE A 55 6.83 4.70 -2.24
#